data_AF-A0A1B8Q818-F1
#
_entry.id   AF-A0A1B8Q818-F1
#
_cell.length_a   1.000
_cell.length_b   1.000
_cell.length_c   1.000
_cell.angle_alpha   90.00
_cell.angle_beta   90.00
_cell.angle_gamma   90.00
#
_symmetry.space_group_name_H-M   'P 1'
#
loop_
_entity.id
_entity.type
_entity.pdbx_description
1 polymer ?
#
loop_
_entity_poly.entity_id
_entity_poly.type
_entity_poly.pdbx_seq_one_letter_code
_entity_poly.pdbx_strand_id
1 'polypeptide(L)'
;MNIANDHPPGSSKLTVDEYLNQETDRQLKLQEDGINSLTVAEYEQSRNDFKANGRGNGLDQRQTREEYEQYLLELYNERYKKSGMSKTEAKQKSQETTNNIMGTLAALHNPDQVAGGGRSKVPMEMGLKSVNSSIGTLWIKKPKDGTIDKPNRKLTRIDAIDKAVADLPADIDKTQTRMNVKLQRCK
;
A
#
# COMPACT_ATOMS: atom_id res chain seq x y z
N MET A 1 0.12 1.92 18.43
CA MET A 1 -0.35 2.29 17.07
C MET A 1 0.06 3.71 16.79
N ASN A 2 0.30 4.08 15.53
CA ASN A 2 0.77 5.43 15.16
C ASN A 2 -0.19 6.55 15.57
N ILE A 3 -1.48 6.26 15.74
CA ILE A 3 -2.46 7.19 16.30
C ILE A 3 -2.03 7.80 17.64
N ALA A 4 -1.33 7.03 18.50
CA ALA A 4 -0.83 7.51 19.79
C ALA A 4 0.34 8.50 19.65
N ASN A 5 1.03 8.48 18.52
CA ASN A 5 2.10 9.41 18.17
C ASN A 5 1.58 10.59 17.32
N ASP A 6 0.25 10.75 17.19
CA ASP A 6 -0.39 11.68 16.27
C ASP A 6 0.22 11.59 14.86
N HIS A 7 0.35 10.36 14.35
CA HIS A 7 0.95 10.08 13.06
C HIS A 7 -0.03 9.37 12.10
N PRO A 8 -0.43 10.01 10.98
CA PRO A 8 -0.06 11.35 10.57
C PRO A 8 -0.66 12.43 11.49
N PRO A 9 -0.15 13.67 11.46
CA PRO A 9 -0.63 14.77 12.32
C PRO A 9 -2.14 14.95 12.26
N GLY A 10 -2.76 15.11 13.43
CA GLY A 10 -4.22 15.20 13.60
C GLY A 10 -4.94 13.85 13.78
N SER A 11 -4.25 12.72 13.58
CA SER A 11 -4.84 11.38 13.80
C SER A 11 -5.22 11.10 15.25
N SER A 12 -4.60 11.77 16.22
CA SER A 12 -4.96 11.68 17.65
C SER A 12 -6.40 12.12 17.95
N LYS A 13 -7.06 12.82 17.01
CA LYS A 13 -8.47 13.23 17.12
C LYS A 13 -9.45 12.16 16.64
N LEU A 14 -8.95 11.10 16.01
CA LEU A 14 -9.76 10.00 15.49
C LEU A 14 -9.92 8.91 16.54
N THR A 15 -11.00 8.15 16.43
CA THR A 15 -11.08 6.81 17.02
C THR A 15 -10.12 5.86 16.31
N VAL A 16 -9.77 4.74 16.97
CA VAL A 16 -8.94 3.70 16.36
C VAL A 16 -9.60 3.15 15.08
N ASP A 17 -10.92 2.96 15.09
CA ASP A 17 -11.64 2.43 13.94
C ASP A 17 -11.66 3.43 12.77
N GLU A 18 -11.88 4.71 13.02
CA GLU A 18 -11.79 5.75 11.98
C GLU A 18 -10.39 5.79 11.37
N TYR A 19 -9.35 5.74 12.20
CA TYR A 19 -7.97 5.72 11.75
C TYR A 19 -7.66 4.51 10.86
N LEU A 20 -8.06 3.30 11.31
CA LEU A 20 -7.85 2.07 10.54
C LEU A 20 -8.67 2.06 9.24
N ASN A 21 -9.89 2.56 9.26
CA ASN A 21 -10.75 2.64 8.08
C ASN A 21 -10.17 3.62 7.03
N GLN A 22 -9.74 4.81 7.46
CA GLN A 22 -9.10 5.79 6.58
C GLN A 22 -7.81 5.24 5.98
N GLU A 23 -6.96 4.59 6.79
CA GLU A 23 -5.72 4.00 6.30
C GLU A 23 -5.98 2.82 5.35
N THR A 24 -7.01 2.02 5.61
CA THR A 24 -7.41 0.93 4.71
C THR A 24 -7.91 1.48 3.37
N ASP A 25 -8.77 2.50 3.39
CA ASP A 25 -9.26 3.15 2.17
C ASP A 25 -8.11 3.78 1.37
N ARG A 26 -7.18 4.46 2.04
CA ARG A 26 -5.99 5.06 1.41
C ARG A 26 -5.11 4.00 0.74
N GLN A 27 -4.78 2.91 1.44
CA GLN A 27 -3.94 1.85 0.88
C GLN A 27 -4.63 1.09 -0.26
N LEU A 28 -5.94 0.84 -0.17
CA LEU A 28 -6.70 0.27 -1.28
C LEU A 28 -6.67 1.19 -2.51
N LYS A 29 -6.80 2.50 -2.30
CA LYS A 29 -6.74 3.48 -3.39
C LYS A 29 -5.36 3.52 -4.06
N LEU A 30 -4.28 3.52 -3.27
CA LEU A 30 -2.92 3.45 -3.80
C LEU A 30 -2.68 2.17 -4.62
N GLN A 31 -3.20 1.03 -4.18
CA GLN A 31 -3.10 -0.21 -4.95
C GLN A 31 -3.96 -0.17 -6.21
N GLU A 32 -5.17 0.38 -6.15
CA GLU A 32 -6.03 0.59 -7.32
C GLU A 32 -5.35 1.48 -8.36
N ASP A 33 -4.83 2.64 -7.94
CA ASP A 33 -4.12 3.59 -8.80
C ASP A 33 -2.86 2.95 -9.38
N GLY A 34 -2.15 2.16 -8.59
CA GLY A 34 -1.01 1.39 -9.04
C GLY A 34 -1.37 0.44 -10.18
N ILE A 35 -2.44 -0.36 -10.04
CA ILE A 35 -2.90 -1.27 -11.11
C ILE A 35 -3.35 -0.46 -12.33
N ASN A 36 -4.16 0.58 -12.13
CA ASN A 36 -4.72 1.41 -13.20
C ASN A 36 -3.66 2.30 -13.88
N SER A 37 -2.46 2.40 -13.30
CA SER A 37 -1.30 3.00 -13.94
C SER A 37 -0.71 2.15 -15.07
N LEU A 38 -1.06 0.85 -15.13
CA LEU A 38 -0.56 -0.12 -16.09
C LEU A 38 -1.50 -0.26 -17.30
N THR A 39 -0.90 -0.56 -18.44
CA THR A 39 -1.57 -1.19 -19.58
C THR A 39 -1.84 -2.66 -19.29
N VAL A 40 -2.75 -3.28 -20.04
CA VAL A 40 -3.03 -4.71 -19.93
C VAL A 40 -1.76 -5.53 -20.19
N ALA A 41 -0.97 -5.15 -21.19
CA ALA A 41 0.30 -5.82 -21.50
C ALA A 41 1.32 -5.71 -20.35
N GLU A 42 1.45 -4.53 -19.73
CA GLU A 42 2.34 -4.34 -18.57
C GLU A 42 1.88 -5.12 -17.34
N TYR A 43 0.56 -5.22 -17.11
CA TYR A 43 0.00 -6.06 -16.07
C TYR A 43 0.34 -7.54 -16.32
N GLU A 44 0.04 -8.08 -17.51
CA GLU A 44 0.32 -9.48 -17.85
C GLU A 44 1.81 -9.82 -17.68
N GLN A 45 2.70 -8.96 -18.18
CA GLN A 45 4.14 -9.14 -18.00
C GLN A 45 4.52 -9.20 -16.51
N SER A 46 4.05 -8.23 -15.72
CA SER A 46 4.38 -8.17 -14.30
C SER A 46 3.79 -9.34 -13.51
N ARG A 47 2.62 -9.86 -13.93
CA ARG A 47 2.02 -11.08 -13.38
C ARG A 47 2.82 -12.33 -13.71
N ASN A 48 3.31 -12.45 -14.94
CA ASN A 48 4.15 -13.56 -15.36
C ASN A 48 5.49 -13.54 -14.63
N ASP A 49 6.12 -12.37 -14.50
CA ASP A 49 7.36 -12.20 -13.76
C ASP A 49 7.20 -12.59 -12.28
N PHE A 50 6.10 -12.19 -11.64
CA PHE A 50 5.78 -12.62 -10.28
C PHE A 50 5.56 -14.14 -10.17
N LYS A 51 4.84 -14.75 -11.12
CA LYS A 51 4.60 -16.21 -11.13
C LYS A 51 5.92 -17.00 -11.31
N ALA A 52 6.86 -16.47 -12.09
CA ALA A 52 8.15 -17.09 -12.34
C ALA A 52 9.16 -16.89 -11.21
N ASN A 53 9.25 -15.67 -10.66
CA ASN A 53 10.35 -15.26 -9.78
C ASN A 53 9.92 -14.95 -8.35
N GLY A 54 8.61 -14.87 -8.07
CA GLY A 54 8.08 -14.45 -6.79
C GLY A 54 8.28 -12.95 -6.52
N ARG A 55 8.53 -12.61 -5.26
CA ARG A 55 8.77 -11.22 -4.83
C ARG A 55 10.20 -10.80 -5.13
N GLY A 56 10.40 -9.53 -5.47
CA GLY A 56 11.72 -8.94 -5.65
C GLY A 56 12.55 -8.90 -4.35
N ASN A 57 13.81 -8.47 -4.46
CA ASN A 57 14.79 -8.44 -3.35
C ASN A 57 14.55 -7.34 -2.29
N GLY A 58 13.53 -6.51 -2.47
CA GLY A 58 13.12 -5.46 -1.53
C GLY A 58 14.11 -4.30 -1.36
N LEU A 59 15.00 -4.05 -2.33
CA LEU A 59 15.94 -2.90 -2.27
C LEU A 59 15.19 -1.58 -2.18
N ASP A 60 14.23 -1.33 -3.08
CA ASP A 60 13.46 -0.09 -3.12
C ASP A 60 12.68 0.13 -1.82
N GLN A 61 12.14 -0.95 -1.23
CA GLN A 61 11.46 -0.89 0.07
C GLN A 61 12.40 -0.43 1.18
N ARG A 62 13.64 -0.93 1.21
CA ARG A 62 14.63 -0.52 2.23
C ARG A 62 14.98 0.94 2.05
N GLN A 63 15.25 1.36 0.81
CA GLN A 63 15.56 2.75 0.51
C GLN A 63 14.42 3.70 0.90
N THR A 64 13.17 3.42 0.49
CA THR A 64 12.01 4.24 0.87
C THR A 64 11.84 4.32 2.39
N ARG A 65 12.09 3.22 3.12
CA ARG A 65 12.04 3.23 4.58
C ARG A 65 13.13 4.10 5.20
N GLU A 66 14.36 3.98 4.72
CA GLU A 66 15.50 4.76 5.21
C GLU A 66 15.28 6.26 4.97
N GLU A 67 14.84 6.64 3.77
CA GLU A 67 14.50 8.03 3.44
C GLU A 67 13.39 8.58 4.33
N TYR A 68 12.32 7.79 4.57
CA TYR A 68 11.22 8.22 5.44
C TYR A 68 11.64 8.30 6.91
N GLU A 69 12.53 7.41 7.36
CA GLU A 69 13.09 7.46 8.72
C GLU A 69 13.87 8.77 8.94
N GLN A 70 14.72 9.14 7.98
CA GLN A 70 15.47 10.40 8.05
C GLN A 70 14.53 11.62 8.06
N TYR A 71 13.51 11.61 7.21
CA TYR A 71 12.47 12.64 7.20
C TYR A 71 11.79 12.77 8.58
N LEU A 72 11.40 11.67 9.21
CA LEU A 72 10.77 11.69 10.53
C LEU A 72 11.72 12.22 11.62
N LEU A 73 13.00 11.79 11.58
CA LEU A 73 14.01 12.29 12.52
C LEU A 73 14.12 13.81 12.46
N GLU A 74 14.23 14.38 11.26
CA GLU A 74 14.30 15.83 11.07
C GLU A 74 13.00 16.52 11.51
N LEU A 75 11.85 16.02 11.05
CA LEU A 75 10.53 16.58 11.38
C LEU A 75 10.30 16.67 12.89
N TYR A 76 10.52 15.57 13.62
CA TYR A 76 10.26 15.51 15.05
C TYR A 76 11.33 16.25 15.85
N ASN A 77 12.59 16.23 15.42
CA ASN A 77 13.66 17.00 16.07
C ASN A 77 13.33 18.50 16.06
N GLU A 78 12.91 19.03 14.91
CA GLU A 78 12.55 20.45 14.78
C GLU A 78 11.27 20.78 15.55
N ARG A 79 10.29 19.89 15.60
CA ARG A 79 9.09 20.08 16.45
C ARG A 79 9.44 20.17 17.93
N TYR A 80 10.29 19.28 18.43
CA TYR A 80 10.66 19.25 19.84
C TYR A 80 11.55 20.43 20.26
N LYS A 81 12.45 20.89 19.38
CA LYS A 81 13.16 22.15 19.60
C LYS A 81 12.20 23.33 19.70
N LYS A 82 11.22 23.41 18.80
CA LYS A 82 10.19 24.48 18.79
C LYS A 82 9.29 24.44 20.02
N SER A 83 9.13 23.29 20.67
CA SER A 83 8.43 23.18 21.95
C SER A 83 9.29 23.52 23.17
N GLY A 84 10.53 23.98 22.97
CA GLY A 84 11.44 24.42 24.04
C GLY A 84 12.36 23.35 24.63
N MET A 85 12.39 22.14 24.07
CA MET A 85 13.35 21.12 24.52
C MET A 85 14.78 21.51 24.16
N SER A 86 15.76 21.09 24.98
CA SER A 86 17.17 21.23 24.61
C SER A 86 17.51 20.42 23.36
N LYS A 87 18.62 20.76 22.70
CA LYS A 87 19.09 20.04 21.51
C LYS A 87 19.25 18.52 21.76
N THR A 88 19.76 18.15 22.94
CA THR A 88 20.00 16.75 23.31
C THR A 88 18.68 16.01 23.55
N GLU A 89 17.76 16.60 24.33
CA GLU A 89 16.44 16.02 24.60
C GLU A 89 15.62 15.86 23.33
N ALA A 90 15.60 16.90 22.47
CA ALA A 90 14.88 16.87 21.20
C ALA A 90 15.40 15.74 20.28
N LYS A 91 16.72 15.53 20.24
CA LYS A 91 17.34 14.43 19.47
C LYS A 91 16.98 13.06 20.01
N GLN A 92 17.01 12.88 21.32
CA GLN A 92 16.63 11.60 21.94
C GLN A 92 15.14 11.31 21.71
N LYS A 93 14.28 12.31 21.92
CA LYS A 93 12.82 12.15 21.76
C LYS A 93 12.42 11.96 20.30
N SER A 94 13.10 12.62 19.35
CA SER A 94 12.86 12.39 17.92
C SER A 94 13.22 10.97 17.52
N GLN A 95 14.34 10.43 18.00
CA GLN A 95 14.72 9.04 17.74
C GLN A 95 13.70 8.05 18.29
N GLU A 96 13.26 8.23 19.54
CA GLU A 96 12.24 7.38 20.16
C GLU A 96 10.93 7.40 19.35
N THR A 97 10.46 8.60 18.99
CA THR A 97 9.22 8.80 18.24
C THR A 97 9.30 8.21 16.85
N THR A 98 10.40 8.44 16.14
CA THR A 98 10.65 7.85 14.82
C THR A 98 10.68 6.32 14.90
N ASN A 99 11.39 5.73 15.88
CA ASN A 99 11.44 4.27 16.06
C ASN A 99 10.04 3.70 16.30
N ASN A 100 9.24 4.35 17.15
CA ASN A 100 7.87 3.93 17.43
C ASN A 100 6.99 3.98 16.17
N ILE A 101 7.14 5.01 15.35
CA ILE A 101 6.39 5.17 14.11
C ILE A 101 6.81 4.15 13.05
N MET A 102 8.11 4.09 12.76
CA MET A 102 8.69 3.17 11.77
C MET A 102 8.47 1.71 12.12
N GLY A 103 8.34 1.39 13.42
CA GLY A 103 7.99 0.06 13.91
C GLY A 103 6.60 -0.41 13.49
N THR A 104 5.68 0.49 13.13
CA THR A 104 4.32 0.12 12.68
C THR A 104 4.10 0.28 11.18
N LEU A 105 4.99 0.98 10.48
CA LEU A 105 4.85 1.23 9.05
C LEU A 105 5.58 0.17 8.21
N ALA A 106 5.18 0.05 6.95
CA ALA A 106 5.85 -0.66 5.86
C ALA A 106 5.89 0.25 4.62
N ALA A 107 6.93 0.10 3.79
CA ALA A 107 6.90 0.67 2.46
C ALA A 107 5.93 -0.16 1.60
N LEU A 108 4.96 0.53 0.99
CA LEU A 108 3.87 -0.07 0.23
C LEU A 108 4.31 -0.23 -1.22
N HIS A 109 4.06 -1.42 -1.79
CA HIS A 109 4.08 -1.58 -3.24
C HIS A 109 2.72 -1.15 -3.79
N ASN A 110 2.73 -0.21 -4.73
CA ASN A 110 1.53 0.35 -5.34
C ASN A 110 1.58 0.04 -6.84
N PRO A 111 1.00 -1.05 -7.37
CA PRO A 111 0.18 -2.01 -6.65
C PRO A 111 1.02 -3.07 -5.94
N ASP A 112 0.36 -3.88 -5.10
CA ASP A 112 1.01 -5.02 -4.46
C ASP A 112 1.76 -5.85 -5.52
N GLN A 113 2.94 -6.39 -5.17
CA GLN A 113 3.71 -7.21 -6.10
C GLN A 113 2.91 -8.42 -6.60
N VAL A 114 2.01 -8.96 -5.78
CA VAL A 114 1.08 -10.04 -6.16
C VAL A 114 0.11 -9.58 -7.26
N ALA A 115 -0.15 -8.28 -7.39
CA ALA A 115 -1.00 -7.70 -8.42
C ALA A 115 -0.22 -7.04 -9.59
N GLY A 116 1.09 -7.30 -9.70
CA GLY A 116 1.93 -6.80 -10.80
C GLY A 116 2.84 -5.62 -10.43
N GLY A 117 3.12 -5.40 -9.14
CA GLY A 117 3.87 -4.26 -8.58
C GLY A 117 5.31 -3.99 -9.04
N GLY A 118 5.83 -4.63 -10.08
CA GLY A 118 7.22 -4.45 -10.55
C GLY A 118 7.46 -3.25 -11.48
N ARG A 119 6.39 -2.63 -12.02
CA ARG A 119 6.49 -1.58 -13.06
C ARG A 119 5.58 -0.36 -12.85
N SER A 120 4.98 -0.23 -11.67
CA SER A 120 4.04 0.86 -11.44
C SER A 120 4.71 2.22 -11.42
N LYS A 121 3.97 3.22 -11.92
CA LYS A 121 4.36 4.62 -11.92
C LYS A 121 3.94 5.35 -10.65
N VAL A 122 3.19 4.69 -9.76
CA VAL A 122 2.81 5.24 -8.46
C VAL A 122 3.99 5.07 -7.48
N PRO A 123 4.49 6.16 -6.87
CA PRO A 123 5.58 6.09 -5.92
C PRO A 123 5.29 5.15 -4.76
N MET A 124 6.36 4.57 -4.20
CA MET A 124 6.26 3.84 -2.94
C MET A 124 5.99 4.84 -1.82
N GLU A 125 4.99 4.54 -1.01
CA GLU A 125 4.63 5.33 0.16
C GLU A 125 4.73 4.48 1.41
N MET A 126 4.77 5.13 2.58
CA MET A 126 4.69 4.42 3.85
C MET A 126 3.22 4.25 4.26
N GLY A 127 2.90 3.11 4.87
CA GLY A 127 1.58 2.86 5.45
C GLY A 127 1.62 1.82 6.55
N LEU A 128 0.54 1.70 7.32
CA LEU A 128 0.46 0.72 8.41
C LEU A 128 0.68 -0.70 7.88
N LYS A 129 1.68 -1.39 8.44
CA LYS A 129 2.05 -2.75 8.03
C LYS A 129 0.94 -3.76 8.30
N SER A 130 0.15 -3.55 9.36
CA SER A 130 -1.00 -4.40 9.70
C SER A 130 -2.12 -4.30 8.67
N VAL A 131 -2.43 -3.07 8.22
CA VAL A 131 -3.41 -2.83 7.15
C VAL A 131 -2.89 -3.41 5.84
N ASN A 132 -1.62 -3.16 5.50
CA ASN A 132 -1.01 -3.70 4.28
C ASN A 132 -1.04 -5.23 4.25
N SER A 133 -0.72 -5.88 5.36
CA SER A 133 -0.80 -7.35 5.48
C SER A 133 -2.24 -7.88 5.35
N SER A 134 -3.21 -7.16 5.91
CA SER A 134 -4.63 -7.49 5.77
C SER A 134 -5.09 -7.41 4.31
N ILE A 135 -4.79 -6.31 3.61
CA ILE A 135 -5.09 -6.13 2.18
C ILE A 135 -4.37 -7.19 1.34
N GLY A 136 -3.09 -7.44 1.63
CA GLY A 136 -2.27 -8.51 1.05
C GLY A 136 -2.98 -9.87 1.06
N THR A 137 -3.61 -10.18 2.19
CA THR A 137 -4.35 -11.42 2.40
C THR A 137 -5.64 -11.48 1.57
N LEU A 138 -6.29 -10.34 1.31
CA LEU A 138 -7.50 -10.26 0.48
C LEU A 138 -7.23 -10.52 -1.01
N TRP A 139 -5.99 -10.38 -1.47
CA TRP A 139 -5.63 -10.72 -2.86
C TRP A 139 -5.81 -12.19 -3.18
N ILE A 140 -5.53 -13.05 -2.21
CA ILE A 140 -5.49 -14.52 -2.37
C ILE A 140 -6.64 -15.24 -1.66
N LYS A 141 -7.45 -14.53 -0.86
CA LYS A 141 -8.65 -15.09 -0.24
C LYS A 141 -9.87 -14.79 -1.08
N LYS A 142 -10.75 -15.78 -1.18
CA LYS A 142 -12.08 -15.59 -1.77
C LYS A 142 -12.90 -14.66 -0.85
N PRO A 143 -13.57 -13.63 -1.38
CA PRO A 143 -14.49 -12.81 -0.61
C PRO A 143 -15.54 -13.72 0.05
N LYS A 144 -15.79 -13.53 1.34
CA LYS A 144 -16.85 -14.25 2.05
C LYS A 144 -18.23 -13.61 1.89
N ASP A 145 -18.29 -12.41 1.32
CA ASP A 145 -19.52 -11.62 1.21
C ASP A 145 -20.16 -11.64 -0.18
N GLY A 146 -21.42 -11.19 -0.24
CA GLY A 146 -22.25 -11.18 -1.42
C GLY A 146 -22.09 -9.97 -2.36
N THR A 147 -21.08 -9.12 -2.17
CA THR A 147 -20.89 -7.86 -2.93
C THR A 147 -20.26 -8.04 -4.31
N ILE A 148 -19.77 -9.25 -4.61
CA ILE A 148 -19.32 -9.63 -5.95
C ILE A 148 -20.46 -10.38 -6.68
N ASP A 149 -20.61 -10.11 -7.99
CA ASP A 149 -21.54 -10.82 -8.88
C ASP A 149 -21.44 -12.34 -8.70
N LYS A 150 -22.60 -13.02 -8.67
CA LYS A 150 -22.72 -14.47 -8.38
C LYS A 150 -21.65 -15.37 -9.08
N PRO A 151 -21.27 -15.17 -10.36
CA PRO A 151 -20.20 -15.96 -10.98
C PRO A 151 -18.79 -15.70 -10.41
N ASN A 152 -18.52 -14.48 -9.92
CA ASN A 152 -17.20 -14.05 -9.45
C ASN A 152 -16.98 -14.26 -7.93
N ARG A 153 -18.02 -14.62 -7.15
CA ARG A 153 -17.89 -14.94 -5.71
C ARG A 153 -16.94 -16.11 -5.40
N LYS A 154 -16.58 -16.92 -6.40
CA LYS A 154 -15.66 -18.06 -6.26
C LYS A 154 -14.20 -17.70 -6.51
N LEU A 155 -13.92 -16.49 -6.99
CA LEU A 155 -12.60 -16.02 -7.39
C LEU A 155 -11.99 -15.14 -6.30
N THR A 156 -10.67 -15.20 -6.15
CA THR A 156 -9.93 -14.20 -5.38
C THR A 156 -9.89 -12.88 -6.16
N ARG A 157 -9.45 -11.77 -5.55
CA ARG A 157 -9.28 -10.51 -6.30
C ARG A 157 -8.32 -10.69 -7.47
N ILE A 158 -7.23 -11.44 -7.28
CA ILE A 158 -6.26 -11.65 -8.36
C ILE A 158 -6.83 -12.54 -9.47
N ASP A 159 -7.58 -13.59 -9.12
CA ASP A 159 -8.20 -14.45 -10.12
C ASP A 159 -9.27 -13.71 -10.93
N ALA A 160 -10.00 -12.79 -10.31
CA ALA A 160 -11.00 -11.97 -11.00
C ALA A 160 -10.34 -11.03 -12.03
N ILE A 161 -9.18 -10.45 -11.69
CA ILE A 161 -8.44 -9.60 -12.64
C ILE A 161 -7.81 -10.46 -13.74
N ASP A 162 -7.14 -11.57 -13.39
CA ASP A 162 -6.54 -12.48 -14.37
C ASP A 162 -7.61 -13.01 -15.36
N LYS A 163 -8.82 -13.32 -14.86
CA LYS A 163 -9.96 -13.70 -15.71
C LYS A 163 -10.43 -12.56 -16.61
N ALA A 164 -10.63 -11.36 -16.06
CA ALA A 164 -11.09 -10.21 -16.85
C ALA A 164 -10.11 -9.87 -17.98
N VAL A 165 -8.81 -10.01 -17.74
CA VAL A 165 -7.76 -9.84 -18.77
C VAL A 165 -7.81 -10.95 -19.82
N ALA A 166 -8.04 -12.21 -19.41
CA ALA A 166 -8.16 -13.34 -20.33
C ALA A 166 -9.42 -13.29 -21.21
N ASP A 167 -10.51 -12.70 -20.71
CA ASP A 167 -11.78 -12.58 -21.42
C ASP A 167 -11.83 -11.36 -22.37
N LEU A 168 -10.77 -10.57 -22.50
CA LEU A 168 -10.72 -9.43 -23.43
C LEU A 168 -10.82 -9.88 -24.90
N PRO A 169 -11.42 -9.07 -25.80
CA PRO A 169 -11.47 -9.37 -27.23
C PRO A 169 -10.08 -9.61 -27.82
N ALA A 170 -9.97 -10.58 -28.73
CA ALA A 170 -8.67 -10.97 -29.32
C ALA A 170 -8.02 -9.86 -30.16
N ASP A 171 -8.81 -8.92 -30.67
CA ASP A 171 -8.40 -7.78 -31.49
C ASP A 171 -8.04 -6.53 -30.66
N ILE A 172 -8.15 -6.60 -29.32
CA ILE A 172 -7.82 -5.45 -28.47
C ILE A 172 -6.31 -5.16 -28.47
N ASP A 173 -5.94 -3.88 -28.60
CA ASP A 173 -4.56 -3.46 -28.39
C ASP A 173 -4.27 -3.37 -26.89
N LYS A 174 -3.69 -4.44 -26.34
CA LYS A 174 -3.29 -4.54 -24.93
C LYS A 174 -2.18 -3.57 -24.52
N THR A 175 -1.44 -3.00 -25.48
CA THR A 175 -0.38 -2.01 -25.21
C THR A 175 -0.94 -0.60 -25.05
N GLN A 176 -2.14 -0.34 -25.58
CA GLN A 176 -2.84 0.94 -25.45
C GLN A 176 -4.01 0.88 -24.45
N THR A 177 -4.52 -0.32 -24.16
CA THR A 177 -5.61 -0.53 -23.22
C THR A 177 -5.09 -0.49 -21.78
N ARG A 178 -5.65 0.39 -20.96
CA ARG A 178 -5.29 0.52 -19.54
C ARG A 178 -6.13 -0.41 -18.66
N MET A 179 -5.54 -0.83 -17.54
CA MET A 179 -6.29 -1.50 -16.49
C MET A 179 -7.34 -0.56 -15.88
N ASN A 180 -8.47 -1.11 -15.45
CA ASN A 180 -9.57 -0.36 -14.82
C ASN A 180 -10.19 -1.18 -13.67
N VAL A 181 -9.36 -1.50 -12.68
CA VAL A 181 -9.75 -2.22 -11.47
C VAL A 181 -10.39 -1.26 -10.48
N LYS A 182 -11.32 -1.78 -9.67
CA LYS A 182 -11.92 -1.07 -8.55
C LYS A 182 -11.70 -1.84 -7.26
N LEU A 183 -11.08 -1.22 -6.27
CA LEU A 183 -10.82 -1.81 -4.95
C LEU A 183 -11.60 -1.06 -3.88
N GLN A 184 -12.40 -1.80 -3.11
CA GLN A 184 -13.17 -1.24 -1.99
C GLN A 184 -13.01 -2.11 -0.74
N ARG A 185 -13.21 -1.51 0.43
CA ARG A 185 -13.36 -2.27 1.67
C ARG A 185 -14.56 -3.21 1.55
N CYS A 186 -14.41 -4.42 2.05
CA CYS A 186 -15.56 -5.28 2.34
C CYS A 186 -16.39 -4.57 3.43
N LYS A 187 -17.70 -4.49 3.23
CA LYS A 187 -18.65 -3.92 4.19
C LYS A 187 -19.26 -5.03 5.03
#